data_AF-A0A659R3L2-F1
#
_entry.id   AF-A0A659R3L2-F1
#
_cell.length_a   1.000
_cell.length_b   1.000
_cell.length_c   1.000
_cell.angle_alpha   90.00
_cell.angle_beta   90.00
_cell.angle_gamma   90.00
#
_symmetry.space_group_name_H-M   'P 1'
#
loop_
_entity.id
_entity.type
_entity.pdbx_description
1 polymer ?
#
loop_
_entity_poly.entity_id
_entity_poly.type
_entity_poly.pdbx_seq_one_letter_code
_entity_poly.pdbx_strand_id
1 'polypeptide(L)'
;PPPVDSIILVFREMDLFLQNFRATLIPTIAVPVVLLGTFAVLAAFGFSINTLTMFGMVLAIGLLVDDAIVVVENVERVMTEDGRPPMEAPRRSMGQRQGAG
;
A
#
# COMPACT_ATOMS: atom_id res chain seq x y z
N PRO A 1 -17.58 26.73 2.01
CA PRO A 1 -17.98 25.82 3.12
C PRO A 1 -17.07 24.58 3.11
N PRO A 2 -16.39 24.22 4.21
CA PRO A 2 -15.59 22.99 4.22
C PRO A 2 -16.54 21.81 3.95
N PRO A 3 -16.18 20.87 3.06
CA PRO A 3 -17.13 19.88 2.58
C PRO A 3 -17.31 18.89 3.72
N VAL A 4 -18.53 18.79 4.24
CA VAL A 4 -18.89 17.75 5.21
C VAL A 4 -18.47 16.37 4.67
N ASP A 5 -18.47 16.21 3.35
CA ASP A 5 -17.96 15.07 2.59
C ASP A 5 -16.49 14.71 2.92
N SER A 6 -15.59 15.70 3.03
CA SER A 6 -14.18 15.44 3.35
C SER A 6 -14.01 14.98 4.79
N ILE A 7 -14.79 15.54 5.71
CA ILE A 7 -14.76 15.15 7.13
C ILE A 7 -15.29 13.72 7.28
N ILE A 8 -16.35 13.36 6.55
CA ILE A 8 -16.89 12.00 6.54
C ILE A 8 -15.88 11.00 5.96
N LEU A 9 -15.18 11.36 4.87
CA LEU A 9 -14.13 10.51 4.31
C LEU A 9 -12.98 10.29 5.29
N VAL A 10 -12.52 11.35 5.97
CA VAL A 10 -11.46 11.25 7.00
C VAL A 10 -11.91 10.40 8.18
N PHE A 11 -13.14 10.58 8.68
CA PHE A 11 -13.69 9.74 9.75
C PHE A 11 -13.85 8.29 9.32
N ARG A 12 -14.26 8.03 8.08
CA ARG A 12 -14.40 6.69 7.53
C ARG A 12 -13.06 5.98 7.34
N GLU A 13 -12.03 6.71 6.91
CA GLU A 13 -10.66 6.23 6.93
C GLU A 13 -10.25 5.87 8.37
N MET A 14 -10.54 6.73 9.35
CA MET A 14 -10.24 6.46 10.77
C MET A 14 -11.01 5.26 11.35
N ASP A 15 -12.28 5.04 10.97
CA ASP A 15 -13.07 3.86 11.38
C ASP A 15 -12.55 2.57 10.71
N LEU A 16 -12.14 2.63 9.43
CA LEU A 16 -11.46 1.53 8.74
C LEU A 16 -10.10 1.20 9.40
N PHE A 17 -9.39 2.22 9.89
CA PHE A 17 -8.18 2.11 10.73
C PHE A 17 -8.43 1.32 12.03
N LEU A 18 -9.58 1.50 12.68
CA LEU A 18 -9.91 0.88 13.97
C LEU A 18 -10.24 -0.62 13.87
N GLN A 19 -10.65 -1.11 12.70
CA GLN A 19 -11.01 -2.53 12.50
C GLN A 19 -9.81 -3.41 12.08
N ASN A 20 -8.81 -2.87 11.38
CA ASN A 20 -7.65 -3.64 10.91
C ASN A 20 -6.36 -2.80 10.88
N PHE A 21 -5.76 -2.57 12.06
CA PHE A 21 -4.51 -1.80 12.28
C PHE A 21 -3.35 -2.17 11.33
N ARG A 22 -3.33 -3.41 10.82
CA ARG A 22 -2.30 -3.93 9.91
C ARG A 22 -2.43 -3.36 8.49
N ALA A 23 -3.65 -3.21 7.98
CA ALA A 23 -3.90 -2.71 6.63
C ALA A 23 -3.57 -1.22 6.51
N THR A 24 -3.64 -0.50 7.62
CA THR A 24 -3.51 0.96 7.65
C THR A 24 -2.13 1.46 8.04
N LEU A 25 -1.33 0.64 8.73
CA LEU A 25 0.09 0.91 8.92
C LEU A 25 0.86 0.97 7.60
N ILE A 26 0.43 0.20 6.60
CA ILE A 26 1.09 0.13 5.30
C ILE A 26 1.10 1.47 4.56
N PRO A 27 -0.06 2.09 4.23
CA PRO A 27 -0.07 3.38 3.56
C PRO A 27 0.56 4.49 4.41
N THR A 28 0.38 4.46 5.73
CA THR A 28 0.94 5.45 6.66
C THR A 28 2.46 5.54 6.58
N ILE A 29 3.15 4.42 6.34
CA ILE A 29 4.61 4.37 6.20
C ILE A 29 5.03 4.47 4.74
N ALA A 30 4.31 3.83 3.83
CA ALA A 30 4.64 3.79 2.40
C ALA A 30 4.62 5.20 1.76
N VAL A 31 3.57 5.98 2.03
CA VAL A 31 3.41 7.33 1.46
C VAL A 31 4.60 8.24 1.79
N PRO A 32 5.01 8.43 3.05
CA PRO A 32 6.17 9.29 3.36
C PRO A 32 7.49 8.72 2.80
N VAL A 33 7.69 7.40 2.81
CA VAL A 33 8.89 6.78 2.24
C VAL A 33 9.02 7.07 0.75
N VAL A 34 7.91 6.99 0.01
CA VAL A 34 7.89 7.19 -1.45
C VAL A 34 8.02 8.65 -1.82
N LEU A 35 7.40 9.55 -1.05
CA LEU A 35 7.59 10.99 -1.22
C LEU A 35 9.05 11.38 -1.00
N LEU A 36 9.68 10.89 0.07
CA LEU A 36 11.10 11.14 0.33
C LEU A 36 11.99 10.59 -0.79
N GLY A 37 11.73 9.35 -1.24
CA GLY A 37 12.46 8.77 -2.36
C GLY A 37 12.29 9.56 -3.66
N THR A 38 11.07 10.01 -3.94
CA THR A 38 10.79 10.78 -5.16
C THR A 38 11.44 12.15 -5.11
N PHE A 39 11.40 12.86 -3.98
CA PHE A 39 12.12 14.12 -3.81
C PHE A 39 13.63 13.94 -3.89
N ALA A 40 14.18 12.87 -3.33
CA ALA A 40 15.61 12.57 -3.41
C ALA A 40 16.06 12.35 -4.87
N VAL A 41 15.28 11.59 -5.64
CA VAL A 41 15.54 11.37 -7.08
C VAL A 41 15.40 12.67 -7.86
N LEU A 42 14.31 13.41 -7.69
CA LEU A 42 14.12 14.69 -8.37
C LEU A 42 15.26 15.67 -8.06
N ALA A 43 15.69 15.76 -6.80
CA ALA A 43 16.82 16.59 -6.39
C ALA A 43 18.14 16.13 -7.01
N ALA A 44 18.39 14.81 -7.08
CA ALA A 44 19.61 14.25 -7.67
C ALA A 44 19.71 14.50 -9.18
N PHE A 45 18.59 14.47 -9.89
CA PHE A 45 18.53 14.75 -11.33
C PHE A 45 18.30 16.24 -11.66
N GLY A 46 18.19 17.11 -10.65
CA GLY A 46 17.95 18.55 -10.83
C GLY A 46 16.58 18.89 -11.40
N PHE A 47 15.60 17.97 -11.31
CA PHE A 47 14.25 18.21 -11.77
C PHE A 47 13.46 19.06 -10.77
N SER A 48 12.68 20.02 -11.28
CA SER A 48 11.81 20.88 -10.48
C SER A 48 10.43 20.25 -10.29
N ILE A 49 9.80 20.54 -9.15
CA ILE A 49 8.41 20.18 -8.89
C ILE A 49 7.50 21.10 -9.70
N ASN A 50 6.90 20.55 -10.76
CA ASN A 50 5.90 21.18 -11.60
C ASN A 50 4.64 20.31 -11.70
N THR A 51 3.61 20.80 -12.39
CA THR A 51 2.33 20.09 -12.55
C THR A 51 2.49 18.68 -13.15
N LEU A 52 3.41 18.48 -14.08
CA LEU A 52 3.68 17.15 -14.67
C LEU A 52 4.29 16.20 -13.63
N THR A 53 5.29 16.64 -12.87
CA THR A 53 5.92 15.82 -11.82
C THR A 53 4.96 15.56 -10.66
N MET A 54 4.11 16.52 -10.29
CA MET A 54 3.08 16.33 -9.26
C MET A 54 2.04 15.31 -9.71
N PHE A 55 1.59 15.39 -10.97
CA PHE A 55 0.67 14.41 -11.53
C PHE A 55 1.28 12.99 -11.52
N GLY A 56 2.54 12.87 -11.95
CA GLY A 56 3.28 11.61 -11.88
C GLY A 56 3.42 11.07 -10.44
N MET A 57 3.70 11.94 -9.47
CA MET A 57 3.77 11.56 -8.06
C MET A 57 2.43 11.04 -7.53
N VAL A 58 1.33 11.72 -7.81
CA VAL A 58 -0.01 11.28 -7.37
C VAL A 58 -0.37 9.92 -7.97
N LEU A 59 -0.13 9.71 -9.26
CA LEU A 59 -0.37 8.41 -9.91
C LEU A 59 0.51 7.30 -9.33
N ALA A 60 1.81 7.58 -9.12
CA ALA A 60 2.73 6.61 -8.56
C ALA A 60 2.34 6.19 -7.13
N ILE A 61 1.91 7.16 -6.31
CA ILE A 61 1.45 6.88 -4.94
C ILE A 61 0.16 6.04 -4.98
N GLY A 62 -0.80 6.37 -5.84
CA GLY A 62 -2.04 5.60 -5.98
C GLY A 62 -1.76 4.13 -6.35
N LEU A 63 -0.99 3.91 -7.41
CA LEU A 63 -0.63 2.56 -7.86
C LEU A 63 0.12 1.74 -6.79
N LEU A 64 1.01 2.39 -6.05
CA LEU A 64 1.77 1.71 -4.99
C LEU A 64 0.87 1.32 -3.81
N VAL A 65 0.01 2.24 -3.37
CA VAL A 65 -0.88 1.98 -2.23
C VAL A 65 -1.88 0.88 -2.60
N ASP A 66 -2.41 0.89 -3.82
CA ASP A 66 -3.32 -0.14 -4.31
C ASP A 66 -2.67 -1.54 -4.28
N ASP A 67 -1.43 -1.67 -4.79
CA ASP A 67 -0.69 -2.94 -4.76
C ASP A 67 -0.44 -3.40 -3.31
N ALA A 68 -0.05 -2.46 -2.44
CA ALA A 68 0.25 -2.77 -1.05
C ALA A 68 -1.00 -3.20 -0.25
N ILE A 69 -2.18 -2.66 -0.57
CA ILE A 69 -3.46 -3.06 0.02
C ILE A 69 -3.82 -4.48 -0.43
N VAL A 70 -3.75 -4.77 -1.74
CA VAL A 70 -4.09 -6.11 -2.28
C VAL A 70 -3.22 -7.20 -1.66
N VAL A 71 -1.94 -6.93 -1.38
CA VAL A 71 -1.06 -7.88 -0.69
C VAL A 71 -1.54 -8.17 0.74
N VAL A 72 -1.95 -7.14 1.50
CA VAL A 72 -2.47 -7.35 2.86
C VAL A 72 -3.77 -8.13 2.85
N GLU A 73 -4.69 -7.76 1.96
CA GLU A 73 -5.97 -8.45 1.80
C GLU A 73 -5.72 -9.92 1.43
N ASN A 74 -4.79 -10.20 0.53
CA ASN A 74 -4.41 -11.55 0.17
C ASN A 74 -3.81 -12.33 1.35
N VAL A 75 -2.99 -11.69 2.19
CA VAL A 75 -2.43 -12.31 3.40
C VAL A 75 -3.52 -12.62 4.43
N GLU A 76 -4.45 -11.69 4.66
CA GLU A 76 -5.57 -11.87 5.58
C GLU A 76 -6.55 -12.94 5.09
N ARG A 77 -6.80 -12.97 3.77
CA ARG A 77 -7.59 -13.99 3.10
C ARG A 77 -6.98 -15.38 3.28
N VAL A 78 -5.68 -15.54 3.02
CA VAL A 78 -4.98 -16.82 3.22
C VAL A 78 -5.02 -17.24 4.70
N MET A 79 -4.88 -16.31 5.64
CA MET A 79 -4.97 -16.64 7.07
C MET A 79 -6.37 -17.11 7.49
N THR A 80 -7.41 -16.53 6.90
CA THR A 80 -8.81 -16.79 7.28
C THR A 80 -9.38 -18.01 6.57
N GLU A 81 -9.05 -18.23 5.30
CA GLU A 81 -9.54 -19.36 4.49
C GLU A 81 -8.74 -20.66 4.73
N ASP A 82 -7.41 -20.60 4.90
CA ASP A 82 -6.57 -21.81 5.11
C ASP A 82 -6.31 -22.14 6.59
N GLY A 83 -6.66 -21.25 7.53
CA GLY A 83 -6.49 -21.46 8.98
C GLY A 83 -5.03 -21.63 9.43
N ARG A 84 -4.05 -21.17 8.64
CA ARG A 84 -2.62 -21.35 8.94
C ARG A 84 -1.93 -20.05 9.38
N PRO A 85 -1.03 -20.11 10.37
CA PRO A 85 -0.31 -18.95 10.86
C PRO A 85 0.72 -18.41 9.83
N PRO A 86 1.02 -17.09 9.86
CA PRO A 86 1.83 -16.35 8.87
C PRO A 86 3.23 -16.90 8.57
N MET A 87 3.76 -17.76 9.44
CA MET A 87 5.16 -18.20 9.41
C MET A 87 5.41 -19.45 8.55
N GLU A 88 4.38 -20.19 8.14
CA GLU A 88 4.56 -21.48 7.44
C GLU A 88 4.30 -21.44 5.91
N ALA A 89 3.67 -20.39 5.41
CA ALA A 89 3.29 -20.26 3.99
C ALA A 89 4.47 -20.17 2.99
N PRO A 90 5.62 -19.51 3.28
CA PRO A 90 6.68 -19.33 2.28
C PRO A 90 7.36 -20.65 1.87
N ARG A 91 7.42 -21.63 2.78
CA ARG A 91 8.12 -22.91 2.56
C ARG A 91 7.33 -23.89 1.67
N ARG A 92 6.00 -23.80 1.61
CA ARG A 92 5.19 -24.69 0.74
C ARG A 92 5.01 -24.18 -0.68
N SER A 93 5.09 -22.87 -0.93
CA SER A 93 4.96 -22.30 -2.28
C SER A 93 6.13 -22.72 -3.22
N MET A 94 7.31 -23.00 -2.65
CA MET A 94 8.45 -23.52 -3.43
C MET A 94 8.28 -24.98 -3.86
N GLY A 95 7.31 -25.73 -3.31
CA GLY A 95 7.10 -27.15 -3.61
C GLY A 95 6.21 -27.45 -4.82
N GLN A 96 5.44 -26.48 -5.34
CA GLN A 96 4.49 -26.73 -6.43
C GLN A 96 5.02 -26.41 -7.84
N ARG A 97 6.18 -25.75 -7.98
CA ARG A 97 6.71 -25.34 -9.29
C ARG A 97 7.66 -26.32 -10.00
N GLN A 98 7.98 -27.47 -9.41
CA GLN A 98 8.85 -28.47 -10.06
C GLN A 98 8.11 -29.66 -10.71
N GLY A 99 6.76 -29.67 -10.71
CA GLY A 99 5.96 -30.86 -11.09
C GLY A 99 5.14 -30.78 -12.37
N ALA A 100 5.35 -29.79 -13.24
CA ALA A 100 4.71 -29.72 -14.56
C ALA A 100 5.75 -29.38 -15.62
N GLY A 101 6.64 -30.36 -15.87
CA GLY A 101 7.48 -30.45 -17.06
C GLY A 101 6.97 -31.57 -17.96
#